data_AF-A0A382WP27-F1
#
_entry.id   AF-A0A382WP27-F1
#
_cell.length_a   1.000
_cell.length_b   1.000
_cell.length_c   1.000
_cell.angle_alpha   90.00
_cell.angle_beta   90.00
_cell.angle_gamma   90.00
#
_symmetry.space_group_name_H-M   'P 1'
#
loop_
_entity.id
_entity.type
_entity.pdbx_description
1 polymer ?
#
loop_
_entity_poly.entity_id
_entity_poly.type
_entity_poly.pdbx_seq_one_letter_code
_entity_poly.pdbx_strand_id
1 'polypeptide(L)'
;MVYTVKTVVLRPVLDTSDAEQIVENRKTSRFRSMLQKPSKTDVHVHSLKLSYEAFLILSGKYNADFYRKVIHTINVQPNVKEIIVGSYTFPIKQGKGVLGKLRTKIKSSTRKKNQIDLEIEEHV
;
A
#
# COMPACT_ATOMS: atom_id res chain seq x y z
N MET A 1 -27.55 10.70 4.11
CA MET A 1 -26.36 11.04 4.91
C MET A 1 -26.43 12.52 5.25
N VAL A 2 -26.38 12.87 6.53
CA VAL A 2 -26.33 14.28 6.97
C VAL A 2 -24.85 14.65 7.11
N TYR A 3 -24.37 15.58 6.30
CA TYR A 3 -22.99 16.06 6.37
C TYR A 3 -22.90 17.24 7.33
N THR A 4 -22.07 17.12 8.36
CA THR A 4 -21.78 18.23 9.27
C THR A 4 -20.67 19.08 8.68
N VAL A 5 -21.00 20.28 8.22
CA VAL A 5 -20.01 21.26 7.76
C VAL A 5 -19.30 21.84 8.99
N LYS A 6 -17.97 21.68 9.06
CA LYS A 6 -17.13 22.30 10.09
C LYS A 6 -16.40 23.50 9.49
N THR A 7 -16.56 24.67 10.11
CA THR A 7 -15.76 25.85 9.75
C THR A 7 -14.39 25.75 10.40
N VAL A 8 -13.33 25.72 9.58
CA VAL A 8 -11.94 25.79 10.04
C VAL A 8 -11.44 27.21 9.78
N VAL A 9 -10.93 27.86 10.83
CA VAL A 9 -10.31 29.19 10.72
C VAL A 9 -8.80 29.01 10.81
N LEU A 10 -8.07 29.50 9.81
CA LEU A 10 -6.61 29.49 9.83
C LEU A 10 -6.12 30.70 10.64
N ARG A 11 -5.34 30.42 11.69
CA ARG A 11 -4.60 31.46 12.40
C ARG A 11 -3.26 31.64 11.68
N PRO A 12 -2.92 32.86 11.20
CA PRO A 12 -1.60 33.11 10.65
C PRO A 12 -0.56 32.88 11.76
N VAL A 13 0.35 31.93 11.54
CA VAL A 13 1.46 31.62 12.46
C VAL A 13 2.66 32.54 12.21
N LEU A 14 2.74 33.11 11.01
CA LEU A 14 3.80 34.01 10.61
C LEU A 14 3.21 35.40 10.40
N ASP A 15 3.74 36.38 11.11
CA ASP A 15 3.43 37.79 10.92
C ASP A 15 4.34 38.42 9.85
N THR A 16 4.04 39.67 9.47
CA THR A 16 4.80 40.38 8.45
C THR A 16 6.23 40.70 8.89
N SER A 17 6.43 41.06 10.17
CA SER A 17 7.75 41.39 10.71
C SER A 17 8.69 40.18 10.73
N ASP A 18 8.19 39.02 11.14
CA ASP A 18 8.90 37.75 11.15
C ASP A 18 9.26 37.35 9.71
N ALA A 19 8.32 37.51 8.78
CA ALA A 19 8.57 37.24 7.37
C ALA A 19 9.67 38.15 6.80
N GLU A 20 9.62 39.45 7.09
CA GLU A 20 10.66 40.42 6.71
C GLU A 20 12.02 40.03 7.29
N GLN A 21 12.08 39.67 8.57
CA GLN A 21 13.33 39.26 9.22
C GLN A 21 13.91 37.97 8.62
N ILE A 22 13.05 36.99 8.29
CA ILE A 22 13.48 35.75 7.64
C ILE A 22 14.07 36.05 6.26
N VAL A 23 13.40 36.90 5.47
CA VAL A 23 13.87 37.27 4.13
C VAL A 23 15.17 38.07 4.23
N GLU A 24 15.25 39.04 5.12
CA GLU A 24 16.44 39.86 5.37
C GLU A 24 17.66 39.00 5.77
N ASN A 25 17.44 37.99 6.60
CA ASN A 25 18.50 37.05 6.99
C ASN A 25 18.95 36.13 5.86
N ARG A 26 18.06 35.81 4.92
CA ARG A 26 18.32 34.87 3.82
C ARG A 26 18.60 35.53 2.48
N LYS A 27 18.48 36.85 2.34
CA LYS A 27 18.59 37.54 1.03
C LYS A 27 19.92 37.33 0.32
N THR A 28 21.01 37.15 1.06
CA THR A 28 22.34 36.87 0.46
C THR A 28 22.59 35.37 0.21
N SER A 29 21.68 34.49 0.63
CA SER A 29 21.86 33.03 0.55
C SER A 29 21.94 32.52 -0.89
N ARG A 30 21.19 33.13 -1.81
CA ARG A 30 21.19 32.76 -3.24
C ARG A 30 22.52 33.06 -3.94
N PHE A 31 23.33 33.97 -3.39
CA PHE A 31 24.63 34.33 -3.94
C PHE A 31 25.78 33.50 -3.39
N ARG A 32 25.51 32.43 -2.62
CA ARG A 32 26.55 31.58 -2.02
C ARG A 32 27.48 30.92 -3.06
N SER A 33 27.01 30.70 -4.29
CA SER A 33 27.80 30.13 -5.37
C SER A 33 28.69 31.14 -6.10
N MET A 34 28.54 32.45 -5.82
CA MET A 34 29.37 33.47 -6.43
C MET A 34 30.73 33.55 -5.73
N LEU A 35 31.79 33.74 -6.53
CA LEU A 35 33.15 33.94 -6.03
C LEU A 35 33.25 35.18 -5.12
N GLN A 36 32.49 36.22 -5.44
CA GLN A 36 32.30 37.40 -4.60
C GLN A 36 30.84 37.50 -4.19
N LYS A 37 30.56 37.10 -2.95
CA LYS A 37 29.22 37.18 -2.39
C LYS A 37 28.94 38.63 -1.94
N PRO A 38 27.85 39.27 -2.41
CA PRO A 38 27.46 40.60 -1.96
C PRO A 38 27.12 40.62 -0.47
N SER A 39 27.38 41.76 0.17
CA SER A 39 27.04 41.97 1.57
C SER A 39 25.53 42.14 1.75
N LYS A 40 25.04 42.14 3.00
CA LYS A 40 23.60 42.37 3.24
C LYS A 40 23.16 43.78 2.83
N THR A 41 24.03 44.78 2.88
CA THR A 41 23.66 46.16 2.51
C THR A 41 23.51 46.33 1.01
N ASP A 42 24.19 45.52 0.20
CA ASP A 42 24.17 45.61 -1.27
C ASP A 42 22.91 44.97 -1.88
N VAL A 43 22.15 44.20 -1.08
CA VAL A 43 20.97 43.49 -1.53
C VAL A 43 19.74 44.07 -0.84
N HIS A 44 18.83 44.65 -1.60
CA HIS A 44 17.59 45.22 -1.09
C HIS A 44 16.39 44.33 -1.40
N VAL A 45 15.50 44.18 -0.42
CA VAL A 45 14.20 43.52 -0.60
C VAL A 45 13.24 44.55 -1.16
N HIS A 46 12.81 44.37 -2.42
CA HIS A 46 11.93 45.34 -3.09
C HIS A 46 10.48 45.24 -2.62
N SER A 47 9.97 44.03 -2.46
CA SER A 47 8.62 43.78 -1.93
C SER A 47 8.52 42.38 -1.33
N LEU A 48 7.63 42.24 -0.35
CA LEU A 48 7.29 40.97 0.29
C LEU A 48 5.77 40.85 0.35
N LYS A 49 5.23 39.75 -0.18
CA LYS A 49 3.80 39.46 -0.14
C LYS A 49 3.57 38.09 0.50
N LEU A 50 2.98 38.09 1.69
CA LEU A 50 2.48 36.87 2.31
C LEU A 50 1.20 36.43 1.60
N SER A 51 1.17 35.17 1.17
CA SER A 51 -0.02 34.54 0.59
C SER A 51 -0.37 33.32 1.42
N TYR A 52 -1.61 33.25 1.89
CA TYR A 52 -2.13 32.08 2.60
C TYR A 52 -2.90 31.22 1.61
N GLU A 53 -2.50 29.96 1.48
CA GLU A 53 -3.20 29.00 0.64
C GLU A 53 -4.24 28.25 1.47
N ALA A 54 -5.46 28.12 0.94
CA ALA A 54 -6.50 27.33 1.56
C ALA A 54 -6.25 25.84 1.27
N PHE A 55 -6.38 24.99 2.29
CA PHE A 55 -6.33 23.54 2.14
C PHE A 55 -7.62 22.89 2.65
N LEU A 56 -8.00 21.77 2.04
CA LEU A 56 -9.15 20.99 2.43
C LEU A 56 -8.69 19.73 3.16
N ILE A 57 -9.13 19.53 4.41
CA ILE A 57 -8.94 18.26 5.11
C ILE A 57 -10.13 17.37 4.80
N LEU A 58 -9.89 16.31 4.03
CA LEU A 58 -10.86 15.24 3.80
C LEU A 58 -10.57 14.09 4.77
N SER A 59 -11.59 13.62 5.49
CA SER A 59 -11.52 12.39 6.28
C SER A 59 -12.57 11.40 5.80
N GLY A 60 -12.17 10.15 5.61
CA GLY A 60 -13.03 9.05 5.20
C GLY A 60 -12.79 7.84 6.09
N LYS A 61 -13.86 7.13 6.43
CA LYS A 61 -13.77 5.79 7.03
C LYS A 61 -13.99 4.78 5.92
N TYR A 62 -13.02 3.90 5.72
CA TYR A 62 -13.11 2.79 4.78
C TYR A 62 -13.10 1.49 5.56
N ASN A 63 -13.97 0.56 5.16
CA ASN A 63 -13.85 -0.84 5.55
C ASN A 63 -13.26 -1.57 4.36
N ALA A 64 -12.23 -2.38 4.61
CA ALA A 64 -11.62 -3.23 3.61
C ALA A 64 -11.80 -4.68 4.07
N ASP A 65 -12.47 -5.47 3.24
CA ASP A 65 -12.58 -6.91 3.45
C ASP A 65 -11.37 -7.58 2.81
N PHE A 66 -10.56 -8.26 3.62
CA PHE A 66 -9.37 -8.94 3.15
C PHE A 66 -9.68 -10.41 2.96
N TYR A 67 -9.52 -10.90 1.73
CA TYR A 67 -9.62 -12.31 1.42
C TYR A 67 -8.24 -12.85 1.06
N ARG A 68 -7.81 -13.93 1.72
CA ARG A 68 -6.56 -14.64 1.41
C ARG A 68 -6.87 -15.97 0.73
N LYS A 69 -6.07 -16.34 -0.26
CA LYS A 69 -6.11 -17.67 -0.88
C LYS A 69 -5.41 -18.68 0.03
N VAL A 70 -6.11 -19.73 0.43
CA VAL A 70 -5.60 -20.80 1.30
C VAL A 70 -5.85 -22.15 0.65
N ILE A 71 -4.90 -23.07 0.86
CA ILE A 71 -5.01 -24.46 0.43
C ILE A 71 -5.17 -25.33 1.67
N HIS A 72 -6.33 -25.97 1.83
CA HIS A 72 -6.57 -26.97 2.86
C HIS A 72 -6.43 -28.36 2.30
N THR A 73 -5.45 -29.13 2.80
CA THR A 73 -5.25 -30.51 2.37
C THR A 73 -6.04 -31.47 3.27
N ILE A 74 -7.00 -32.20 2.69
CA ILE A 74 -7.74 -33.26 3.36
C ILE A 74 -7.12 -34.61 2.99
N ASN A 75 -6.81 -35.42 4.00
CA ASN A 75 -6.43 -36.82 3.82
C ASN A 75 -7.69 -37.68 3.84
N VAL A 76 -7.86 -38.51 2.81
CA VAL A 76 -9.03 -39.37 2.64
C VAL A 76 -8.63 -40.84 2.66
N GLN A 77 -9.59 -41.73 2.88
CA GLN A 77 -9.33 -43.17 2.81
C GLN A 77 -9.03 -43.59 1.35
N PRO A 78 -8.23 -44.67 1.14
CA PRO A 78 -7.83 -45.11 -0.20
C PRO A 78 -8.97 -45.52 -1.15
N ASN A 79 -10.14 -45.85 -0.60
CA ASN A 79 -11.34 -46.27 -1.33
C ASN A 79 -12.23 -45.10 -1.76
N VAL A 80 -11.95 -43.87 -1.31
CA VAL A 80 -12.70 -42.69 -1.70
C VAL A 80 -12.28 -42.29 -3.12
N LYS A 81 -13.25 -41.87 -3.95
CA LYS A 81 -12.98 -41.41 -5.34
C LYS A 81 -13.10 -39.90 -5.50
N GLU A 82 -14.02 -39.29 -4.76
CA GLU A 82 -14.32 -37.86 -4.78
C GLU A 82 -14.85 -37.43 -3.41
N ILE A 83 -14.72 -36.14 -3.10
CA ILE A 83 -15.43 -35.52 -1.96
C ILE A 83 -16.35 -34.44 -2.49
N ILE A 84 -17.48 -34.25 -1.82
CA ILE A 84 -18.45 -33.21 -2.13
C ILE A 84 -18.50 -32.26 -0.95
N VAL A 85 -18.25 -30.98 -1.19
CA VAL A 85 -18.33 -29.91 -0.19
C VAL A 85 -19.26 -28.82 -0.73
N GLY A 86 -20.44 -28.69 -0.12
CA GLY A 86 -21.50 -27.83 -0.65
C GLY A 86 -21.94 -28.31 -2.04
N SER A 87 -21.79 -27.44 -3.05
CA SER A 87 -22.12 -27.74 -4.45
C SER A 87 -20.88 -28.08 -5.31
N TYR A 88 -19.70 -28.21 -4.69
CA TYR A 88 -18.44 -28.46 -5.38
C TYR A 88 -17.96 -29.90 -5.17
N THR A 89 -17.53 -30.53 -6.26
CA THR A 89 -16.94 -31.88 -6.26
C THR A 89 -15.44 -31.79 -6.48
N PHE A 90 -14.67 -32.37 -5.56
CA PHE A 90 -13.22 -32.40 -5.63
C PHE A 90 -12.73 -33.84 -5.88
N PRO A 91 -12.09 -34.12 -7.03
CA PRO A 91 -11.58 -35.45 -7.34
C PRO A 91 -10.31 -35.75 -6.54
N ILE A 92 -10.13 -37.01 -6.15
CA ILE A 92 -8.91 -37.44 -5.45
C ILE A 92 -7.74 -37.53 -6.43
N LYS A 93 -6.58 -36.99 -6.02
CA LYS A 93 -5.32 -37.16 -6.74
C LYS A 93 -4.89 -38.63 -6.65
N GLN A 94 -5.37 -39.47 -7.56
CA GLN A 94 -4.94 -40.86 -7.66
C GLN A 94 -3.51 -40.92 -8.18
N GLY A 95 -2.60 -41.50 -7.40
CA GLY A 95 -1.21 -41.70 -7.83
C GLY A 95 -1.16 -42.63 -9.04
N LYS A 96 -0.63 -42.15 -10.17
CA LYS A 96 -0.45 -42.97 -11.38
C LYS A 96 0.37 -44.23 -11.07
N GLY A 97 -0.09 -45.38 -11.57
CA GLY A 97 0.56 -46.68 -11.43
C GLY A 97 1.98 -46.72 -12.01
N VAL A 98 2.68 -47.84 -11.80
CA VAL A 98 4.12 -48.01 -12.12
C VAL A 98 4.44 -47.70 -13.59
N LEU A 99 3.52 -47.99 -14.53
CA LEU A 99 3.64 -47.69 -15.96
C LEU A 99 3.53 -46.19 -16.30
N GLY A 100 2.86 -45.39 -15.47
CA GLY A 100 2.71 -43.94 -15.68
C GLY A 100 3.93 -43.13 -15.25
N LYS A 101 4.85 -43.73 -14.49
CA LYS A 101 6.09 -43.09 -14.02
C LYS A 101 7.20 -43.06 -15.08
N LEU A 102 7.11 -43.89 -16.13
CA LEU A 102 8.16 -44.03 -17.14
C LEU A 102 8.14 -42.91 -18.19
N ARG A 103 7.04 -42.14 -18.31
CA ARG A 103 6.82 -41.15 -19.38
C ARG A 103 7.03 -39.69 -19.01
N THR A 104 7.30 -39.35 -17.75
CA THR A 104 7.48 -37.95 -17.34
C THR A 104 8.75 -37.80 -16.51
N LYS A 105 9.85 -37.43 -17.18
CA LYS A 105 10.92 -36.66 -16.53
C LYS A 105 10.26 -35.36 -16.05
N ILE A 106 9.97 -35.19 -14.76
CA ILE A 106 9.88 -33.88 -14.09
C ILE A 106 9.79 -34.12 -12.58
N LYS A 107 10.60 -33.34 -11.86
CA LYS A 107 10.65 -33.16 -10.41
C LYS A 107 9.25 -33.02 -9.81
N SER A 108 8.81 -34.00 -9.03
CA SER A 108 7.82 -33.74 -7.99
C SER A 108 8.17 -34.62 -6.81
N SER A 109 8.44 -34.00 -5.67
CA SER A 109 8.41 -34.66 -4.37
C SER A 109 7.23 -35.62 -4.34
N THR A 110 7.47 -36.83 -3.84
CA THR A 110 6.53 -37.93 -3.66
C THR A 110 5.09 -37.45 -3.42
N ARG A 111 4.29 -37.29 -4.48
CA ARG A 111 2.89 -36.85 -4.39
C ARG A 111 2.13 -37.93 -3.64
N LYS A 112 1.77 -37.64 -2.40
CA LYS A 112 1.10 -38.57 -1.48
C LYS A 112 -0.26 -38.95 -2.07
N LYS A 113 -0.54 -40.25 -2.13
CA LYS A 113 -1.84 -40.77 -2.55
C LYS A 113 -2.90 -40.38 -1.51
N ASN A 114 -4.15 -40.27 -1.93
CA ASN A 114 -5.31 -40.02 -1.06
C ASN A 114 -5.31 -38.65 -0.38
N GLN A 115 -4.88 -37.62 -1.11
CA GLN A 115 -4.96 -36.23 -0.68
C GLN A 115 -5.77 -35.39 -1.67
N ILE A 116 -6.51 -34.43 -1.14
CA ILE A 116 -7.27 -33.43 -1.89
C ILE A 116 -6.89 -32.06 -1.35
N ASP A 117 -6.53 -31.17 -2.26
CA ASP A 117 -6.20 -29.78 -1.94
C ASP A 117 -7.44 -28.92 -2.26
N LEU A 118 -8.01 -28.29 -1.25
CA LEU A 118 -9.12 -27.36 -1.38
C LEU A 118 -8.57 -25.94 -1.46
N GLU A 119 -8.63 -25.35 -2.65
CA GLU A 119 -8.26 -23.95 -2.88
C GLU A 119 -9.48 -23.08 -2.58
N ILE A 120 -9.45 -22.34 -1.47
CA ILE A 120 -10.54 -21.46 -1.04
C ILE A 120 -10.04 -20.06 -0.69
N GLU A 121 -10.95 -19.09 -0.75
CA GLU A 121 -10.70 -17.73 -0.27
C GLU A 121 -11.32 -17.56 1.13
N GLU A 122 -10.49 -17.18 2.09
CA GLU A 122 -10.90 -16.95 3.48
C GLU A 122 -10.85 -15.47 3.80
N HIS A 123 -11.91 -14.97 4.44
CA HIS A 123 -11.92 -13.62 5.02
C HIS A 123 -11.00 -13.56 6.25
N VAL A 124 -10.27 -12.46 6.41
CA VAL A 124 -9.24 -12.24 7.45
C VAL A 124 -9.61 -11.04 8.33
#